data_AF-Q6PWM5-F1
#
_entry.id   AF-Q6PWM5-F1
#
_cell.length_a   1.000
_cell.length_b   1.000
_cell.length_c   1.000
_cell.angle_alpha   90.00
_cell.angle_beta   90.00
_cell.angle_gamma   90.00
#
_symmetry.space_group_name_H-M   'P 1'
#
loop_
_entity.id
_entity.type
_entity.pdbx_description
1 polymer ?
#
loop_
_entity_poly.entity_id
_entity_poly.type
_entity_poly.pdbx_seq_one_letter_code
_entity_poly.pdbx_strand_id
1 'polypeptide(L)' 'ASSGLHSNGFSLVRKIVAKSSLEYSSPAPGGCGDQTLGDLLLTPTKIYSRSLLP' A
#
# COMPACT_ATOMS: atom_id res chain seq x y z
N ALA A 1 7.31 -8.66 9.76
CA ALA A 1 6.10 -8.04 9.18
C ALA A 1 6.41 -7.42 7.81
N SER A 2 5.42 -7.41 6.90
CA SER A 2 5.50 -6.78 5.57
C SER A 2 5.39 -5.26 5.61
N SER A 3 5.72 -4.61 4.49
CA SER A 3 5.58 -3.16 4.31
C SER A 3 4.23 -2.77 3.72
N GLY A 4 3.28 -3.71 3.54
CA GLY A 4 2.01 -3.48 2.88
C GLY A 4 1.67 -4.63 1.93
N LEU A 5 1.06 -4.30 0.80
CA LEU A 5 0.56 -5.25 -0.20
C LEU A 5 1.68 -5.92 -1.04
N HIS A 6 2.89 -5.34 -1.04
CA HIS A 6 3.98 -5.72 -1.95
C HIS A 6 3.52 -5.64 -3.40
N SER A 7 3.97 -6.54 -4.28
CA SER A 7 3.66 -6.55 -5.71
C SER A 7 2.39 -7.34 -6.07
N ASN A 8 1.68 -7.90 -5.08
CA ASN A 8 0.52 -8.77 -5.31
C ASN A 8 -0.79 -8.09 -4.88
N GLY A 9 -1.93 -8.63 -5.32
CA GLY A 9 -3.25 -8.19 -4.86
C GLY A 9 -3.81 -6.91 -5.49
N PHE A 10 -3.04 -6.20 -6.33
CA PHE A 10 -3.49 -4.94 -6.95
C PHE A 10 -4.73 -5.06 -7.84
N SER A 11 -4.98 -6.22 -8.45
CA SER A 11 -6.22 -6.43 -9.23
C SER A 11 -7.47 -6.31 -8.35
N LEU A 12 -7.43 -6.80 -7.11
CA LEU A 12 -8.52 -6.65 -6.16
C LEU A 12 -8.58 -5.22 -5.62
N VAL A 13 -7.43 -4.65 -5.25
CA VAL A 13 -7.37 -3.28 -4.74
C VAL A 13 -7.93 -2.27 -5.75
N ARG A 14 -7.55 -2.35 -7.03
CA ARG A 14 -8.10 -1.48 -8.07
C ARG A 14 -9.61 -1.62 -8.20
N LYS A 15 -10.16 -2.84 -8.11
CA LYS A 15 -11.61 -3.08 -8.12
C LYS A 15 -12.31 -2.48 -6.91
N ILE A 16 -11.69 -2.53 -5.73
CA ILE A 16 -12.24 -1.94 -4.50
C ILE A 16 -12.22 -0.41 -4.61
N VAL A 17 -11.10 0.19 -5.02
CA VAL A 17 -10.99 1.65 -5.21
C VAL A 17 -12.00 2.14 -6.25
N ALA A 18 -12.16 1.44 -7.38
CA ALA A 18 -13.13 1.79 -8.40
C ALA A 18 -14.60 1.69 -7.94
N LYS A 19 -14.89 0.97 -6.85
CA LYS A 19 -16.23 0.83 -6.27
C LYS A 19 -16.43 1.69 -5.03
N SER A 20 -15.38 2.33 -4.52
CA SER A 20 -15.47 3.24 -3.38
C SER A 20 -15.57 4.68 -3.86
N SER A 21 -15.78 5.61 -2.93
CA SER A 21 -15.73 7.05 -3.19
C SER A 21 -14.32 7.63 -2.98
N LEU A 22 -13.29 6.78 -2.96
CA LEU A 22 -11.90 7.20 -2.71
C LEU A 22 -11.14 7.39 -4.01
N GLU A 23 -10.35 8.45 -4.07
CA GLU A 23 -9.35 8.65 -5.11
C GLU A 23 -7.96 8.26 -4.59
N TYR A 24 -7.01 7.97 -5.48
CA TYR A 24 -5.63 7.71 -5.07
C TYR A 24 -4.97 8.93 -4.40
N SER A 25 -5.40 10.14 -4.76
CA SER A 25 -5.01 11.41 -4.14
C SER A 25 -5.70 11.68 -2.80
N SER A 26 -6.71 10.87 -2.42
CA SER A 26 -7.41 11.06 -1.15
C SER A 26 -6.47 10.84 0.02
N PRO A 27 -6.64 11.58 1.14
CA PRO A 27 -5.88 11.35 2.36
C PRO A 27 -5.94 9.89 2.80
N ALA A 28 -4.81 9.34 3.21
CA ALA A 28 -4.74 7.99 3.72
C ALA A 28 -5.58 7.84 5.02
N PRO A 29 -6.35 6.76 5.16
CA PRO A 29 -7.13 6.51 6.36
C PRO A 29 -6.22 6.18 7.56
N GLY A 30 -6.71 6.42 8.77
CA GLY A 30 -6.06 5.90 9.98
C GLY A 30 -4.86 6.71 10.52
N GLY A 31 -4.76 8.00 10.19
CA GLY A 31 -3.77 8.88 10.82
C GLY A 31 -2.36 8.78 10.22
N CYS A 32 -2.24 8.41 8.94
CA CYS A 32 -0.97 8.33 8.21
C CYS A 32 -0.38 9.71 7.81
N GLY A 33 -0.62 10.74 8.61
CA GLY A 33 -0.19 12.11 8.33
C GLY A 33 -0.70 12.61 6.97
N ASP A 34 0.18 13.28 6.22
CA ASP A 34 -0.13 13.88 4.91
C ASP A 34 -0.04 12.89 3.74
N GLN A 35 0.11 11.59 4.00
CA GLN A 35 0.17 10.58 2.95
C GLN A 35 -1.19 10.42 2.28
N THR A 36 -1.17 10.15 0.97
CA THR A 36 -2.36 9.77 0.22
C THR A 36 -2.55 8.26 0.22
N LEU A 37 -3.75 7.80 -0.17
CA LEU A 37 -4.03 6.39 -0.41
C LEU A 37 -3.05 5.79 -1.44
N GLY A 38 -2.73 6.55 -2.50
CA GLY A 38 -1.78 6.15 -3.52
C GLY A 38 -0.38 5.92 -2.96
N ASP A 39 0.08 6.81 -2.07
CA ASP A 39 1.40 6.67 -1.43
C ASP A 39 1.50 5.38 -0.61
N LEU A 40 0.46 5.06 0.17
CA LEU A 40 0.42 3.81 0.93
C LEU A 40 0.41 2.58 0.02
N LEU A 41 -0.40 2.61 -1.04
CA LEU A 41 -0.48 1.50 -1.98
C LEU A 41 0.82 1.27 -2.75
N LEU A 42 1.58 2.32 -3.04
CA LEU A 42 2.87 2.26 -3.75
C LEU A 42 4.07 2.05 -2.81
N THR A 43 3.83 1.76 -1.53
CA THR A 43 4.91 1.44 -0.58
C THR A 43 5.80 0.32 -1.15
N PRO A 44 7.13 0.54 -1.28
CA PRO A 44 8.02 -0.44 -1.91
C PRO A 44 7.99 -1.82 -1.26
N THR A 45 8.21 -2.85 -2.07
CA THR A 45 8.34 -4.23 -1.61
C THR A 45 9.57 -4.38 -0.71
N LYS A 46 9.35 -4.62 0.57
CA LYS A 46 10.41 -4.98 1.53
C LYS A 46 11.15 -6.25 1.09
N ILE A 47 12.46 -6.13 0.90
CA ILE A 47 13.38 -7.25 0.65
C ILE A 47 13.97 -7.74 1.98
N TYR A 48 13.87 -9.05 2.25
CA TYR A 48 14.24 -9.63 3.54
C TYR A 48 15.61 -10.28 3.59
N SER A 49 16.39 -10.25 2.51
CA SER A 49 17.69 -10.96 2.42
C SER A 49 18.61 -10.67 3.61
N ARG A 50 18.74 -9.39 3.99
CA ARG A 50 19.56 -8.97 5.14
C ARG A 50 19.08 -9.55 6.48
N SER A 51 17.76 -9.67 6.67
CA SER A 51 17.18 -10.19 7.91
C SER A 51 17.31 -11.71 8.05
N LEU A 52 17.70 -12.41 6.98
CA LEU A 52 17.86 -13.85 6.93
C LEU A 52 19.34 -14.27 6.87
N LEU A 53 20.26 -13.32 7.03
CA LEU A 53 21.69 -13.65 7.14
C LEU A 53 21.93 -14.42 8.45
N PRO A 54 22.78 -15.46 8.43
CA PRO A 54 23.13 -16.25 9.61
C PRO A 54 23.90 -15.44 10.66
#